data_AF-A0A4Q8KD04-F1
#
_entry.id   AF-A0A4Q8KD04-F1
#
_cell.length_a   1.000
_cell.length_b   1.000
_cell.length_c   1.000
_cell.angle_alpha   90.00
_cell.angle_beta   90.00
_cell.angle_gamma   90.00
#
_symmetry.space_group_name_H-M   'P 1'
#
loop_
_entity.id
_entity.type
_entity.pdbx_description
1 polymer ?
#
loop_
_entity_poly.entity_id
_entity_poly.type
_entity_poly.pdbx_seq_one_letter_code
_entity_poly.pdbx_strand_id
1 'polypeptide(L)'
;MNSKLCILVVIALCLTLVHAGGKYCPEPKIRKPCPMRYRRNDCCNQSDCPSQSTCCKLQCGNACMRESPVATNGVPVKDGEPCVLGFDD
;
A
#
# COMPACT_ATOMS: atom_id res chain seq x y z
N MET A 1 -10.20 -3.30 -40.99
CA MET A 1 -9.56 -2.88 -39.72
C MET A 1 -8.07 -2.68 -39.99
N ASN A 2 -7.56 -1.48 -39.73
CA ASN A 2 -6.14 -1.17 -39.95
C ASN A 2 -5.31 -1.85 -38.87
N SER A 3 -4.46 -2.81 -39.22
CA SER A 3 -3.66 -3.63 -38.28
C SER A 3 -2.90 -2.77 -37.24
N LYS A 4 -2.39 -1.61 -37.66
CA LYS A 4 -1.74 -0.63 -36.78
C LYS A 4 -2.69 -0.07 -35.70
N LEU A 5 -3.95 0.14 -36.04
CA LEU A 5 -4.99 0.62 -35.11
C LEU A 5 -5.34 -0.46 -34.08
N CYS A 6 -5.41 -1.73 -34.49
CA CYS A 6 -5.63 -2.84 -33.56
C CYS A 6 -4.50 -2.99 -32.55
N ILE A 7 -3.24 -2.87 -32.98
CA ILE A 7 -2.08 -2.96 -32.08
C ILE A 7 -2.11 -1.84 -31.03
N LEU A 8 -2.41 -0.61 -31.43
CA LEU A 8 -2.51 0.53 -30.50
C LEU A 8 -3.63 0.34 -29.47
N VAL A 9 -4.78 -0.19 -29.89
CA VAL A 9 -5.92 -0.46 -29.00
C VAL A 9 -5.56 -1.56 -27.97
N VAL A 10 -4.87 -2.62 -28.39
CA VAL A 10 -4.44 -3.71 -27.49
C VAL A 10 -3.43 -3.21 -26.45
N ILE A 11 -2.45 -2.38 -26.85
CA ILE A 11 -1.46 -1.82 -25.92
C ILE A 11 -2.14 -0.91 -24.89
N ALA A 12 -3.05 -0.04 -25.31
CA ALA A 12 -3.80 0.84 -24.42
C ALA A 12 -4.63 0.03 -23.40
N LEU A 13 -5.29 -1.04 -23.84
CA LEU A 13 -6.06 -1.92 -22.97
C LEU A 13 -5.17 -2.62 -21.93
N CYS A 14 -4.02 -3.16 -22.34
CA CYS A 14 -3.06 -3.79 -21.43
C CYS A 14 -2.54 -2.83 -20.35
N LEU A 15 -2.24 -1.58 -20.71
CA LEU A 15 -1.75 -0.57 -19.75
C LEU A 15 -2.82 -0.21 -18.69
N THR A 16 -4.10 -0.19 -19.08
CA THR A 16 -5.20 0.06 -18.13
C THR A 16 -5.43 -1.10 -17.16
N LEU A 17 -5.23 -2.35 -17.60
CA LEU A 17 -5.44 -3.55 -16.79
C LEU A 17 -4.35 -3.74 -15.71
N VAL A 18 -3.12 -3.28 -15.97
CA VAL A 18 -2.00 -3.35 -15.01
C VAL A 18 -2.24 -2.49 -13.76
N HIS A 19 -3.09 -1.46 -13.84
CA HIS A 19 -3.40 -0.56 -12.71
C HIS A 19 -4.57 -1.03 -11.83
N ALA A 20 -5.21 -2.17 -12.13
CA ALA A 20 -6.34 -2.69 -11.36
C ALA A 20 -5.94 -3.58 -10.17
N GLY A 21 -4.67 -3.53 -9.73
CA GLY A 21 -4.26 -4.14 -8.46
C GLY A 21 -4.82 -3.32 -7.30
N GLY A 22 -5.71 -3.92 -6.51
CA GLY A 22 -6.36 -3.23 -5.39
C GLY A 22 -5.35 -2.57 -4.45
N LYS A 23 -5.56 -1.28 -4.16
CA LYS A 23 -4.77 -0.44 -3.24
C LYS A 23 -5.03 -0.79 -1.77
N TYR A 24 -5.25 -2.06 -1.45
CA TYR A 24 -5.66 -2.50 -0.12
C TYR A 24 -4.44 -2.93 0.67
N CYS A 25 -4.38 -2.51 1.93
CA CYS A 25 -3.44 -3.08 2.87
C CYS A 25 -3.73 -4.58 3.07
N PRO A 26 -2.75 -5.41 3.46
CA PRO A 26 -3.02 -6.80 3.80
C PRO A 26 -3.88 -6.89 5.08
N GLU A 27 -4.55 -8.02 5.27
CA GLU A 27 -5.35 -8.28 6.47
C GLU A 27 -4.48 -8.14 7.74
N PRO A 28 -4.93 -7.41 8.77
CA PRO A 28 -4.20 -7.27 10.01
C PRO A 28 -3.97 -8.64 10.66
N LYS A 29 -2.71 -8.99 10.90
CA LYS A 29 -2.41 -10.21 11.66
C LYS A 29 -2.70 -9.94 13.13
N ILE A 30 -3.67 -10.65 13.70
CA ILE A 30 -3.91 -10.63 15.15
C ILE A 30 -2.69 -11.26 15.83
N ARG A 31 -1.83 -10.43 16.41
CA ARG A 31 -0.69 -10.85 17.21
C ARG A 31 -0.79 -10.26 18.61
N LYS A 32 0.14 -10.66 19.49
CA LYS A 32 0.25 -10.17 20.87
C LYS A 32 0.27 -8.62 20.89
N PRO A 33 -0.20 -7.97 21.97
CA PRO A 33 -0.16 -6.52 22.09
C PRO A 33 1.25 -5.97 21.78
N CYS A 34 1.32 -4.91 20.96
CA CYS A 34 2.57 -4.22 20.66
C CYS A 34 3.04 -3.50 21.95
N PRO A 35 4.24 -3.82 22.46
CA PRO A 35 4.80 -3.03 23.55
C PRO A 35 5.18 -1.66 23.00
N MET A 36 4.62 -0.59 23.57
CA MET A 36 4.76 0.79 23.05
C MET A 36 6.23 1.19 22.80
N ARG A 37 7.16 0.77 23.68
CA ARG A 37 8.61 1.02 23.52
C ARG A 37 9.25 0.49 22.24
N TYR A 38 8.57 -0.42 21.53
CA TYR A 38 9.04 -0.99 20.27
C TYR A 38 8.17 -0.59 19.09
N ARG A 39 7.18 0.30 19.28
CA ARG A 39 6.38 0.83 18.19
C ARG A 39 7.27 1.67 17.29
N ARG A 40 7.31 1.31 16.00
CA ARG A 40 8.10 2.02 15.00
C ARG A 40 7.30 2.24 13.74
N ASN A 41 7.32 3.46 13.23
CA ASN A 41 6.76 3.78 11.92
C ASN A 41 7.89 3.84 10.90
N ASP A 42 7.94 2.85 10.02
CA ASP A 42 8.88 2.81 8.89
C ASP A 42 8.42 3.73 7.74
N CYS A 43 7.16 4.16 7.76
CA CYS A 43 6.56 5.13 6.84
C CYS A 43 5.48 5.97 7.53
N CYS A 44 5.28 7.20 7.04
CA CYS A 44 4.22 8.11 7.48
C CYS A 44 3.39 8.66 6.31
N ASN A 45 3.85 8.46 5.08
CA ASN A 45 3.17 8.86 3.86
C ASN A 45 3.23 7.73 2.83
N GLN A 46 2.29 7.72 1.89
CA GLN A 46 2.36 6.81 0.75
C GLN A 46 3.62 7.02 -0.10
N SER A 47 4.14 8.25 -0.16
CA SER A 47 5.38 8.57 -0.89
C SER A 47 6.66 8.01 -0.25
N ASP A 48 6.62 7.62 1.02
CA ASP A 48 7.78 7.02 1.70
C ASP A 48 8.02 5.58 1.21
N CYS A 49 7.03 4.99 0.54
CA CYS A 49 7.04 3.61 0.10
C CYS A 49 7.46 3.46 -1.37
N PRO A 50 8.18 2.39 -1.73
CA PRO A 50 8.51 2.10 -3.12
C PRO A 50 7.25 1.80 -3.96
N SER A 51 7.38 1.92 -5.29
CA SER A 51 6.30 1.62 -6.23
C SER A 51 5.65 0.25 -5.97
N GLN A 52 4.32 0.18 -6.06
CA GLN A 52 3.49 -1.01 -5.75
C GLN A 52 3.47 -1.45 -4.28
N SER A 53 3.85 -0.55 -3.37
CA SER A 53 3.60 -0.72 -1.94
C SER A 53 2.83 0.47 -1.38
N THR A 54 2.11 0.22 -0.31
CA THR A 54 1.25 1.18 0.38
C THR A 54 1.71 1.24 1.83
N CYS A 55 1.80 2.44 2.39
CA CYS A 55 2.05 2.61 3.81
C CYS A 55 0.80 2.18 4.59
N CYS A 56 0.94 1.13 5.39
CA CYS A 56 -0.16 0.47 6.07
C CYS A 56 -0.02 0.55 7.58
N LYS A 57 -1.14 0.75 8.27
CA LYS A 57 -1.22 0.68 9.73
C LYS A 57 -1.14 -0.77 10.16
N LEU A 58 -0.08 -1.10 10.87
CA LEU A 58 0.09 -2.39 11.50
C LEU A 58 -0.17 -2.26 13.01
N GLN A 59 -0.23 -3.39 13.69
CA GLN A 59 -0.42 -3.43 15.13
C GLN A 59 0.70 -2.71 15.90
N CYS A 60 1.91 -2.65 15.34
CA CYS A 60 3.10 -2.12 16.01
C CYS A 60 3.80 -1.05 15.18
N GLY A 61 3.01 -0.06 14.76
CA GLY A 61 3.44 1.06 13.91
C GLY A 61 3.10 0.83 12.45
N ASN A 62 3.67 1.66 11.58
CA ASN A 62 3.37 1.66 10.15
C ASN A 62 4.51 1.05 9.33
N ALA A 63 4.18 0.35 8.24
CA ALA A 63 5.20 -0.14 7.32
C ALA A 63 4.67 -0.20 5.87
N CYS A 64 5.60 -0.14 4.93
CA CYS A 64 5.31 -0.32 3.51
C CYS A 64 4.97 -1.79 3.25
N MET A 65 3.71 -2.05 2.94
CA MET A 65 3.23 -3.39 2.63
C MET A 65 2.93 -3.49 1.14
N ARG A 66 3.18 -4.68 0.58
CA ARG A 66 2.71 -5.00 -0.76
C ARG A 66 1.18 -4.93 -0.79
N GLU A 67 0.66 -4.27 -1.81
CA GLU A 67 -0.77 -4.13 -2.06
C GLU A 67 -1.44 -5.51 -2.19
N SER A 68 -2.57 -5.69 -1.49
CA SER A 68 -3.40 -6.89 -1.58
C SER A 68 -4.33 -6.76 -2.79
N PRO A 69 -4.37 -7.75 -3.70
CA PRO A 69 -5.25 -7.72 -4.86
C PRO A 69 -6.75 -7.83 -4.49
N VAL A 70 -7.06 -8.20 -3.24
CA VAL A 70 -8.41 -8.37 -2.72
C VAL A 70 -8.63 -7.36 -1.58
N ALA A 71 -9.84 -6.81 -1.49
CA ALA A 71 -10.24 -5.96 -0.39
C ALA A 71 -10.11 -6.69 0.95
N THR A 72 -9.54 -6.00 1.94
CA THR A 72 -9.30 -6.51 3.30
C THR A 72 -9.77 -5.48 4.32
N ASN A 73 -9.67 -5.80 5.61
CA ASN A 73 -9.85 -4.81 6.69
C ASN A 73 -8.57 -4.05 7.05
N GLY A 74 -7.50 -4.21 6.26
CA GLY A 74 -6.26 -3.47 6.44
C GLY A 74 -6.46 -1.98 6.18
N VAL A 75 -5.82 -1.14 7.00
CA VAL A 75 -6.00 0.32 6.94
C VAL A 75 -4.75 1.00 6.40
N PRO A 76 -4.84 1.76 5.29
CA PRO A 76 -3.73 2.58 4.83
C PRO A 76 -3.52 3.80 5.74
N VAL A 77 -2.27 4.23 5.85
CA VAL A 77 -1.90 5.52 6.43
C VAL A 77 -2.39 6.64 5.51
N LYS A 78 -3.01 7.66 6.07
CA LYS A 78 -3.49 8.83 5.33
C LYS A 78 -2.43 9.91 5.31
N ASP A 79 -2.10 10.41 4.13
CA ASP A 79 -1.13 11.49 3.99
C ASP A 79 -1.57 12.73 4.78
N GLY A 80 -0.66 13.27 5.60
CA GLY A 80 -0.91 14.41 6.48
C GLY A 80 -1.51 14.05 7.84
N GLU A 81 -1.74 12.77 8.15
CA GLU A 81 -2.08 12.38 9.52
C GLU A 81 -0.87 12.53 10.47
N PRO A 82 -1.08 12.86 11.76
CA PRO A 82 0.00 12.93 12.73
C PRO A 82 0.75 11.60 12.81
N CYS A 83 2.03 11.61 12.42
CA CYS A 83 2.90 10.45 12.41
C CYS A 83 4.36 10.90 12.58
N VAL A 84 5.11 10.15 13.39
CA VAL A 84 6.56 10.35 13.59
C VAL A 84 7.29 9.15 13.01
N LEU A 85 8.21 9.40 12.07
CA LEU A 85 9.06 8.35 11.52
C LEU A 85 10.02 7.82 12.61
N GLY A 86 10.26 6.51 12.60
CA GLY A 86 11.09 5.87 13.60
C GLY A 86 10.31 5.48 14.84
N PHE A 87 10.95 5.51 16.00
CA PHE A 87 10.33 5.10 17.25
C PHE A 87 9.33 6.14 17.74
N ASP A 88 8.17 5.66 18.17
CA ASP A 88 7.19 6.45 18.92
C ASP A 88 7.53 6.33 20.41
N ASP A 89 8.20 7.34 20.95
CA ASP A 89 8.52 7.48 22.39
C ASP A 89 7.38 8.12 23.19
#